data_AF-A0A8S3U580-F1
#
_entry.id   AF-A0A8S3U580-F1
#
_cell.length_a   1.000
_cell.length_b   1.000
_cell.length_c   1.000
_cell.angle_alpha   90.00
_cell.angle_beta   90.00
_cell.angle_gamma   90.00
#
_symmetry.space_group_name_H-M   'P 1'
#
loop_
_entity.id
_entity.type
_entity.pdbx_description
1 polymer ?
#
loop_
_entity_poly.entity_id
_entity_poly.type
_entity_poly.pdbx_seq_one_letter_code
_entity_poly.pdbx_strand_id
1 'polypeptide(L)'
;MYSFLNSLSLKSQELSKAERERERKIESMQRDLHEEQKRVNTSYDVKMIVLYIDSSCCPIYLSSHHAIKTKSYFTFPEIKEMLEKRDTVAFSAYRSSSQTLSNGEIVIFDGVWTNVGNGYERSIGVFKAPNRGLYHLTAVVMSTDGNSLGLNLCHNGLRMTRSYLTGDEKVLEKLVRLEHKMELFEEKMKTMESSMSKKLKRMDEIEKETETLTDTMLDKQLQIETRINDSYQEIINNFKTQSNNETTLYEEKMDSLFDSLSLKSQTLSEAEKERERKIVSMQRDSHEEHKRFNTSSDAIVKNFKVQSNKTLQELILQQQKGKISTRCWRKRETVAFSAYGSSSQTLSSREKVIFDGTWTNVGNGYEPITGIFEAPHPGLYHLTAVVMSTDGKSLGLDLYHNGLG
;
A
#
# COMPACT_ATOMS: atom_id res chain seq x y z
N MET A 1 -28.93 48.78 6.71
CA MET A 1 -29.01 47.33 6.44
C MET A 1 -28.56 47.00 5.01
N TYR A 2 -29.29 47.39 3.95
CA TYR A 2 -28.93 47.08 2.55
C TYR A 2 -27.48 47.41 2.13
N SER A 3 -26.94 48.59 2.49
CA SER A 3 -25.56 48.98 2.18
C SER A 3 -24.49 48.06 2.80
N PHE A 4 -24.77 47.52 4.00
CA PHE A 4 -23.88 46.59 4.70
C PHE A 4 -23.86 45.20 4.03
N LEU A 5 -25.02 44.73 3.57
CA LEU A 5 -25.13 43.47 2.82
C LEU A 5 -24.41 43.56 1.46
N ASN A 6 -24.54 44.69 0.74
CA ASN A 6 -23.78 44.91 -0.49
C ASN A 6 -22.27 44.98 -0.24
N SER A 7 -21.83 45.60 0.86
CA SER A 7 -20.41 45.63 1.26
C SER A 7 -19.85 44.22 1.53
N LEU A 8 -20.58 43.40 2.29
CA LEU A 8 -20.22 42.00 2.55
C LEU A 8 -20.17 41.16 1.26
N SER A 9 -21.15 41.35 0.36
CA SER A 9 -21.21 40.66 -0.93
C SER A 9 -19.99 40.99 -1.80
N LEU A 10 -19.62 42.28 -1.89
CA LEU A 10 -18.43 42.71 -2.65
C LEU A 10 -17.15 42.10 -2.08
N LYS A 11 -16.97 42.17 -0.76
CA LYS A 11 -15.76 41.68 -0.06
C LYS A 11 -15.63 40.15 -0.13
N SER A 12 -16.74 39.43 -0.17
CA SER A 12 -16.80 37.98 -0.45
C SER A 12 -16.34 37.65 -1.88
N GLN A 13 -16.76 38.43 -2.88
CA GLN A 13 -16.27 38.26 -4.25
C GLN A 13 -14.77 38.59 -4.41
N GLU A 14 -14.25 39.56 -3.66
CA GLU A 14 -12.81 39.89 -3.65
C GLU A 14 -11.98 38.76 -3.00
N LEU A 15 -12.44 38.22 -1.87
CA LEU A 15 -11.85 37.03 -1.24
C LEU A 15 -11.81 35.84 -2.20
N SER A 16 -12.94 35.49 -2.83
CA SER A 16 -13.01 34.36 -3.77
C SER A 16 -12.14 34.55 -5.03
N LYS A 17 -11.86 35.79 -5.43
CA LYS A 17 -10.89 36.09 -6.52
C LYS A 17 -9.44 35.89 -6.06
N ALA A 18 -9.09 36.39 -4.88
CA ALA A 18 -7.75 36.26 -4.30
C ALA A 18 -7.41 34.79 -3.99
N GLU A 19 -8.40 34.01 -3.54
CA GLU A 19 -8.29 32.59 -3.27
C GLU A 19 -7.99 31.79 -4.55
N ARG A 20 -8.76 32.00 -5.62
CA ARG A 20 -8.48 31.43 -6.95
C ARG A 20 -7.17 31.88 -7.58
N GLU A 21 -6.58 32.98 -7.12
CA GLU A 21 -5.24 33.41 -7.53
C GLU A 21 -4.14 32.73 -6.70
N ARG A 22 -4.37 32.47 -5.41
CA ARG A 22 -3.50 31.60 -4.59
C ARG A 22 -3.47 30.17 -5.14
N GLU A 23 -4.64 29.58 -5.44
CA GLU A 23 -4.75 28.22 -6.00
C GLU A 23 -3.92 28.07 -7.28
N ARG A 24 -4.16 28.90 -8.30
CA ARG A 24 -3.40 28.88 -9.57
C ARG A 24 -1.89 29.08 -9.38
N LYS A 25 -1.47 29.78 -8.32
CA LYS A 25 -0.06 29.98 -7.99
C LYS A 25 0.56 28.76 -7.30
N ILE A 26 -0.22 28.07 -6.46
CA ILE A 26 0.14 26.76 -5.89
C ILE A 26 0.24 25.71 -7.01
N GLU A 27 -0.72 25.67 -7.93
CA GLU A 27 -0.67 24.78 -9.11
C GLU A 27 0.51 25.08 -10.05
N SER A 28 0.95 26.34 -10.17
CA SER A 28 2.21 26.67 -10.86
C SER A 28 3.38 26.06 -10.11
N MET A 29 3.55 26.41 -8.82
CA MET A 29 4.65 25.90 -8.00
C MET A 29 4.70 24.37 -7.92
N GLN A 30 3.55 23.68 -7.93
CA GLN A 30 3.48 22.22 -7.98
C GLN A 30 3.91 21.64 -9.33
N ARG A 31 3.60 22.31 -10.45
CA ARG A 31 4.12 21.93 -11.78
C ARG A 31 5.60 22.22 -11.92
N ASP A 32 6.05 23.39 -11.47
CA ASP A 32 7.46 23.79 -11.47
C ASP A 32 8.29 22.82 -10.62
N LEU A 33 7.81 22.47 -9.42
CA LEU A 33 8.41 21.44 -8.55
C LEU A 33 8.37 20.04 -9.20
N HIS A 34 7.28 19.66 -9.87
CA HIS A 34 7.19 18.37 -10.56
C HIS A 34 8.14 18.30 -11.78
N GLU A 35 8.35 19.39 -12.51
CA GLU A 35 9.38 19.48 -13.55
C GLU A 35 10.79 19.43 -12.97
N GLU A 36 11.08 20.10 -11.85
CA GLU A 36 12.37 19.94 -11.16
C GLU A 36 12.58 18.51 -10.67
N GLN A 37 11.57 17.89 -10.04
CA GLN A 37 11.61 16.49 -9.61
C GLN A 37 11.90 15.55 -10.80
N LYS A 38 11.30 15.84 -11.97
CA LYS A 38 11.52 15.10 -13.22
C LYS A 38 12.92 15.35 -13.80
N ARG A 39 13.46 16.58 -13.72
CA ARG A 39 14.84 16.92 -14.13
C ARG A 39 15.88 16.25 -13.24
N VAL A 40 15.67 16.25 -11.92
CA VAL A 40 16.53 15.56 -10.94
C VAL A 40 16.51 14.04 -11.20
N ASN A 41 15.33 13.44 -11.39
CA ASN A 41 15.19 12.03 -11.74
C ASN A 41 15.75 11.66 -13.13
N THR A 42 16.03 12.62 -14.00
CA THR A 42 16.75 12.39 -15.27
C THR A 42 18.24 12.73 -15.22
N SER A 43 18.76 13.21 -14.08
CA SER A 43 20.17 13.61 -13.94
C SER A 43 21.03 12.61 -13.14
N TYR A 44 20.43 11.54 -12.60
CA TYR A 44 21.15 10.45 -11.94
C TYR A 44 20.50 9.10 -12.28
N ASP A 45 20.82 8.55 -13.46
CA ASP A 45 20.33 7.24 -13.92
C ASP A 45 21.06 6.07 -13.23
N VAL A 46 21.04 6.05 -11.90
CA VAL A 46 21.47 4.89 -11.10
C VAL A 46 20.33 3.89 -11.07
N LYS A 47 20.21 3.12 -12.16
CA LYS A 47 19.32 1.96 -12.25
C LYS A 47 19.75 0.87 -11.27
N MET A 48 19.28 0.98 -10.03
CA MET A 48 19.40 -0.06 -9.02
C MET A 48 18.49 -1.24 -9.39
N ILE A 49 18.98 -2.12 -10.26
CA ILE A 49 18.27 -3.36 -10.62
C ILE A 49 18.36 -4.34 -9.44
N VAL A 50 17.41 -4.22 -8.51
CA VAL A 50 17.21 -5.20 -7.43
C VAL A 50 16.48 -6.41 -7.99
N LEU A 51 17.23 -7.45 -8.36
CA LEU A 51 16.64 -8.75 -8.67
C LEU A 51 16.24 -9.46 -7.38
N TYR A 52 14.94 -9.51 -7.09
CA TYR A 52 14.37 -10.40 -6.09
C TYR A 52 14.50 -11.86 -6.55
N ILE A 53 14.73 -12.76 -5.60
CA ILE A 53 14.52 -14.21 -5.77
C ILE A 53 13.26 -14.58 -4.98
N ASP A 54 12.33 -15.26 -5.63
CA ASP A 54 11.15 -15.81 -4.95
C ASP A 54 11.52 -17.05 -4.13
N SER A 55 11.25 -16.99 -2.83
CA SER A 55 10.79 -18.14 -2.07
C SER A 55 9.88 -17.72 -0.92
N SER A 56 8.68 -17.23 -1.26
CA SER A 56 7.47 -17.15 -0.39
C SER A 56 7.60 -16.52 1.02
N CYS A 57 6.80 -15.46 1.24
CA CYS A 57 6.37 -14.83 2.50
C CYS A 57 7.07 -13.52 2.96
N CYS A 58 6.22 -12.49 3.11
CA CYS A 58 6.36 -11.26 3.90
C CYS A 58 7.44 -10.23 3.52
N PRO A 59 7.06 -8.98 3.15
CA PRO A 59 8.01 -7.90 2.92
C PRO A 59 8.45 -7.24 4.24
N ILE A 60 9.74 -6.90 4.35
CA ILE A 60 10.25 -5.93 5.31
C ILE A 60 10.98 -4.85 4.51
N TYR A 61 10.48 -3.62 4.58
CA TYR A 61 11.17 -2.45 4.03
C TYR A 61 12.35 -2.07 4.94
N LEU A 62 13.52 -1.80 4.35
CA LEU A 62 14.62 -1.12 5.03
C LEU A 62 15.14 0.01 4.13
N SER A 63 14.95 1.24 4.58
CA SER A 63 15.64 2.41 4.05
C SER A 63 17.01 2.58 4.71
N SER A 64 17.87 3.39 4.11
CA SER A 64 19.22 3.65 4.58
C SER A 64 19.24 4.53 5.84
N HIS A 65 19.25 3.94 7.04
CA HIS A 65 20.07 4.36 8.20
C HIS A 65 19.76 3.53 9.48
N HIS A 66 20.20 2.26 9.54
CA HIS A 66 20.77 1.63 10.74
C HIS A 66 21.28 0.21 10.42
N ALA A 67 22.48 -0.14 10.89
CA ALA A 67 23.05 -1.48 10.67
C ALA A 67 22.56 -2.49 11.72
N ILE A 68 21.42 -3.13 11.45
CA ILE A 68 20.93 -4.23 12.31
C ILE A 68 21.87 -5.44 12.17
N LYS A 69 22.68 -5.70 13.20
CA LYS A 69 23.53 -6.90 13.30
C LYS A 69 22.71 -8.15 13.67
N THR A 70 21.95 -8.69 12.72
CA THR A 70 21.32 -10.01 12.84
C THR A 70 22.37 -11.13 12.76
N LYS A 71 22.97 -11.48 13.91
CA LYS A 71 23.67 -12.76 14.08
C LYS A 71 22.65 -13.90 14.00
N SER A 72 22.48 -14.46 12.81
CA SER A 72 21.58 -15.60 12.57
C SER A 72 22.25 -16.91 12.99
N TYR A 73 21.79 -17.51 14.08
CA TYR A 73 22.26 -18.82 14.56
C TYR A 73 21.29 -19.94 14.13
N PHE A 74 21.26 -20.26 12.83
CA PHE A 74 20.55 -21.45 12.34
C PHE A 74 21.49 -22.64 12.17
N THR A 75 21.72 -23.37 13.26
CA THR A 75 22.40 -24.66 13.26
C THR A 75 21.41 -25.82 13.19
N PHE A 76 20.84 -26.06 12.00
CA PHE A 76 20.19 -27.33 11.66
C PHE A 76 21.21 -28.26 11.01
N PRO A 77 21.48 -29.47 11.57
CA PRO A 77 22.42 -30.42 10.98
C PRO A 77 22.10 -30.77 9.53
N GLU A 78 20.82 -30.98 9.21
CA GLU A 78 20.35 -31.34 7.87
C GLU A 78 20.60 -30.21 6.86
N ILE A 79 20.46 -28.94 7.25
CA ILE A 79 20.73 -27.80 6.35
C ILE A 79 22.22 -27.72 6.02
N LYS A 80 23.10 -28.00 6.98
CA LYS A 80 24.54 -28.07 6.74
C LYS A 80 24.87 -29.18 5.74
N GLU A 81 24.36 -30.40 5.96
CA GLU A 81 24.60 -31.54 5.07
C GLU A 81 23.98 -31.34 3.67
N MET A 82 22.84 -30.65 3.56
CA MET A 82 22.20 -30.30 2.29
C MET A 82 22.92 -29.18 1.50
N LEU A 83 23.71 -28.33 2.18
CA LEU A 83 24.58 -27.34 1.54
C LEU A 83 25.94 -27.93 1.14
N GLU A 84 26.52 -28.79 1.97
CA GLU A 84 27.78 -29.50 1.67
C GLU A 84 27.63 -30.52 0.51
N LYS A 85 26.40 -30.89 0.13
CA LYS A 85 26.07 -31.79 -0.99
C LYS A 85 25.78 -31.12 -2.34
N ARG A 86 26.24 -29.89 -2.60
CA ARG A 86 26.02 -29.20 -3.89
C ARG A 86 27.29 -28.62 -4.49
N ASP A 87 27.46 -28.82 -5.81
CA ASP A 87 28.53 -28.23 -6.63
C ASP A 87 28.43 -26.69 -6.79
N THR A 88 27.64 -26.02 -5.94
CA THR A 88 27.38 -24.58 -5.98
C THR A 88 28.64 -23.80 -5.63
N VAL A 89 29.10 -22.97 -6.58
CA VAL A 89 30.22 -22.06 -6.38
C VAL A 89 29.74 -20.64 -6.64
N ALA A 90 29.87 -19.77 -5.65
CA ALA A 90 29.45 -18.37 -5.75
C ALA A 90 30.25 -17.51 -4.78
N PHE A 91 30.85 -16.44 -5.27
CA PHE A 91 31.52 -15.45 -4.42
C PHE A 91 31.00 -14.04 -4.71
N SER A 92 31.13 -13.17 -3.71
CA SER A 92 30.93 -11.73 -3.85
C SER A 92 31.92 -11.03 -2.93
N ALA A 93 32.77 -10.20 -3.53
CA ALA A 93 33.89 -9.54 -2.90
C ALA A 93 33.84 -8.03 -3.18
N TYR A 94 34.35 -7.25 -2.24
CA TYR A 94 34.39 -5.79 -2.27
C TYR A 94 35.77 -5.33 -1.85
N ARG A 95 36.13 -4.08 -2.15
CA ARG A 95 37.37 -3.49 -1.63
C ARG A 95 37.05 -2.51 -0.50
N SER A 96 37.78 -2.58 0.61
CA SER A 96 37.51 -1.79 1.82
C SER A 96 38.18 -0.40 1.82
N SER A 97 39.22 -0.22 1.00
CA SER A 97 39.99 1.01 0.84
C SER A 97 40.46 1.17 -0.62
N SER A 98 41.09 2.28 -0.98
CA SER A 98 41.68 2.48 -2.32
C SER A 98 42.86 1.51 -2.58
N GLN A 99 43.21 1.31 -3.86
CA GLN A 99 44.48 0.68 -4.28
C GLN A 99 45.19 1.66 -5.21
N THR A 100 46.43 2.01 -4.91
CA THR A 100 47.33 2.55 -5.93
C THR A 100 47.81 1.38 -6.76
N LEU A 101 47.42 1.32 -8.03
CA LEU A 101 47.70 0.20 -8.93
C LEU A 101 48.81 0.55 -9.92
N SER A 102 49.80 -0.33 -10.03
CA SER A 102 50.79 -0.33 -11.11
C SER A 102 50.20 -0.94 -12.40
N ASN A 103 50.78 -0.63 -13.56
CA ASN A 103 50.32 -1.23 -14.82
C ASN A 103 50.50 -2.76 -14.81
N GLY A 104 49.38 -3.49 -14.96
CA GLY A 104 49.34 -4.96 -14.89
C GLY A 104 49.20 -5.55 -13.48
N GLU A 105 49.07 -4.72 -12.44
CA GLU A 105 48.83 -5.17 -11.07
C GLU A 105 47.42 -5.77 -10.89
N ILE A 106 47.29 -6.74 -9.97
CA ILE A 106 46.00 -7.38 -9.68
C ILE A 106 45.18 -6.50 -8.72
N VAL A 107 43.91 -6.24 -9.09
CA VAL A 107 42.95 -5.61 -8.20
C VAL A 107 42.54 -6.61 -7.11
N ILE A 108 42.94 -6.33 -5.87
CA ILE A 108 42.59 -7.19 -4.74
C ILE A 108 41.29 -6.68 -4.11
N PHE A 109 40.24 -7.50 -4.12
CA PHE A 109 39.03 -7.24 -3.35
C PHE A 109 39.21 -7.87 -1.97
N ASP A 110 39.77 -7.09 -1.06
CA ASP A 110 40.21 -7.55 0.27
C ASP A 110 39.02 -7.90 1.19
N GLY A 111 37.83 -7.37 0.94
CA GLY A 111 36.59 -7.68 1.62
C GLY A 111 35.78 -8.78 0.92
N VAL A 112 35.09 -9.61 1.68
CA VAL A 112 34.27 -10.71 1.15
C VAL A 112 32.92 -10.74 1.87
N TRP A 113 31.83 -10.70 1.09
CA TRP A 113 30.47 -10.93 1.60
C TRP A 113 30.08 -12.42 1.53
N THR A 114 30.48 -13.10 0.45
CA THR A 114 30.13 -14.51 0.19
C THR A 114 31.30 -15.22 -0.52
N ASN A 115 31.56 -16.50 -0.21
CA ASN A 115 32.56 -17.33 -0.91
C ASN A 115 32.19 -18.83 -0.84
N VAL A 116 30.99 -19.19 -1.30
CA VAL A 116 30.53 -20.59 -1.36
C VAL A 116 31.41 -21.36 -2.35
N GLY A 117 31.93 -22.51 -1.90
CA GLY A 117 32.94 -23.28 -2.62
C GLY A 117 34.39 -22.80 -2.41
N ASN A 118 34.62 -21.73 -1.62
CA ASN A 118 35.94 -21.18 -1.28
C ASN A 118 36.85 -20.86 -2.48
N GLY A 119 36.28 -20.57 -3.65
CA GLY A 119 37.05 -20.34 -4.88
C GLY A 119 37.75 -18.98 -4.95
N TYR A 120 37.32 -17.97 -4.17
CA TYR A 120 37.95 -16.64 -4.18
C TYR A 120 39.01 -16.49 -3.08
N GLU A 121 40.23 -16.07 -3.46
CA GLU A 121 41.34 -15.86 -2.55
C GLU A 121 41.64 -14.36 -2.31
N ARG A 122 41.03 -13.81 -1.25
CA ARG A 122 41.10 -12.38 -0.88
C ARG A 122 42.51 -11.85 -0.57
N SER A 123 43.50 -12.72 -0.37
CA SER A 123 44.91 -12.35 -0.15
C SER A 123 45.62 -11.90 -1.43
N ILE A 124 45.21 -12.43 -2.59
CA ILE A 124 45.88 -12.21 -3.88
C ILE A 124 44.93 -11.71 -4.98
N GLY A 125 43.63 -11.60 -4.70
CA GLY A 125 42.62 -11.09 -5.63
C GLY A 125 42.08 -12.11 -6.64
N VAL A 126 42.52 -13.37 -6.57
CA VAL A 126 42.29 -14.39 -7.62
C VAL A 126 41.09 -15.27 -7.31
N PHE A 127 40.26 -15.54 -8.33
CA PHE A 127 39.29 -16.64 -8.31
C PHE A 127 39.89 -17.89 -8.96
N LYS A 128 39.96 -18.99 -8.20
CA LYS A 128 40.31 -20.32 -8.68
C LYS A 128 39.04 -21.17 -8.68
N ALA A 129 38.55 -21.52 -9.87
CA ALA A 129 37.39 -22.41 -10.01
C ALA A 129 37.66 -23.77 -9.32
N PRO A 130 36.89 -24.15 -8.28
CA PRO A 130 37.10 -25.41 -7.58
C PRO A 130 36.46 -26.59 -8.34
N ASN A 131 35.42 -26.32 -9.13
CA ASN A 131 34.70 -27.29 -9.96
C ASN A 131 34.89 -26.97 -11.45
N ARG A 132 34.70 -27.96 -12.33
CA ARG A 132 34.58 -27.73 -13.78
C ARG A 132 33.14 -27.30 -14.10
N GLY A 133 32.98 -26.15 -14.74
CA GLY A 133 31.66 -25.63 -15.11
C GLY A 133 31.75 -24.30 -15.85
N LEU A 134 30.58 -23.77 -16.20
CA LEU A 134 30.43 -22.41 -16.72
C LEU A 134 30.35 -21.41 -15.56
N TYR A 135 31.07 -20.31 -15.67
CA TYR A 135 31.15 -19.26 -14.65
C TYR A 135 30.77 -17.90 -15.25
N HIS A 136 29.86 -17.20 -14.56
CA HIS A 136 29.55 -15.80 -14.84
C HIS A 136 30.32 -14.93 -13.84
N LEU A 137 31.18 -14.04 -14.35
CA LEU A 137 32.04 -13.18 -13.56
C LEU A 137 31.80 -11.73 -13.98
N THR A 138 31.44 -10.89 -13.02
CA THR A 138 31.28 -9.43 -13.19
C THR A 138 32.12 -8.70 -12.16
N ALA A 139 32.68 -7.56 -12.56
CA ALA A 139 33.45 -6.69 -11.69
C ALA A 139 33.13 -5.23 -12.01
N VAL A 140 32.97 -4.41 -10.98
CA VAL A 140 32.83 -2.96 -11.08
C VAL A 140 33.98 -2.36 -10.28
N VAL A 141 34.69 -1.40 -10.88
CA VAL A 141 35.79 -0.65 -10.26
C VAL A 141 35.55 0.83 -10.49
N MET A 142 36.05 1.65 -9.57
CA MET A 142 35.98 3.11 -9.64
C MET A 142 37.39 3.67 -9.54
N SER A 143 37.67 4.73 -10.29
CA SER A 143 38.92 5.49 -10.21
C SER A 143 38.70 6.73 -9.36
N THR A 144 39.68 7.11 -8.54
CA THR A 144 39.68 8.38 -7.81
C THR A 144 40.51 9.43 -8.54
N ASP A 145 40.31 10.69 -8.16
CA ASP A 145 41.24 11.80 -8.43
C ASP A 145 41.47 12.11 -9.92
N GLY A 146 40.51 11.78 -10.79
CA GLY A 146 40.60 12.08 -12.23
C GLY A 146 41.63 11.23 -12.98
N ASN A 147 42.05 10.08 -12.43
CA ASN A 147 42.96 9.16 -13.12
C ASN A 147 42.20 8.25 -14.09
N SER A 148 42.80 7.96 -15.25
CA SER A 148 42.25 6.97 -16.19
C SER A 148 42.58 5.55 -15.74
N LEU A 149 41.60 4.65 -15.76
CA LEU A 149 41.69 3.29 -15.22
C LEU A 149 41.31 2.24 -16.28
N GLY A 150 42.24 1.32 -16.57
CA GLY A 150 42.02 0.17 -17.46
C GLY A 150 41.88 -1.14 -16.69
N LEU A 151 40.67 -1.64 -16.50
CA LEU A 151 40.43 -2.97 -15.94
C LEU A 151 40.60 -4.05 -17.01
N ASN A 152 41.24 -5.16 -16.66
CA ASN A 152 41.33 -6.35 -17.51
C ASN A 152 40.78 -7.55 -16.72
N LEU A 153 39.86 -8.33 -17.30
CA LEU A 153 39.49 -9.63 -16.75
C LEU A 153 40.34 -10.70 -17.43
N CYS A 154 41.07 -11.49 -16.64
CA CYS A 154 42.03 -12.47 -17.15
C CYS A 154 41.68 -13.90 -16.68
N HIS A 155 41.89 -14.88 -17.56
CA HIS A 155 41.77 -16.30 -17.27
C HIS A 155 43.13 -16.96 -17.58
N ASN A 156 43.76 -17.55 -16.56
CA ASN A 156 45.09 -18.18 -16.65
C ASN A 156 46.16 -17.28 -17.32
N GLY A 157 46.13 -15.98 -17.01
CA GLY A 157 47.03 -14.96 -17.56
C GLY A 157 46.59 -14.36 -18.91
N LEU A 158 45.63 -14.97 -19.63
CA LEU A 158 45.11 -14.45 -20.89
C LEU A 158 43.98 -13.43 -20.62
N ARG A 159 44.08 -12.25 -21.24
CA ARG A 159 43.05 -11.18 -21.15
C ARG A 159 41.81 -11.56 -21.97
N MET A 160 40.69 -11.79 -21.29
CA MET A 160 39.40 -12.15 -21.88
C MET A 160 38.60 -10.90 -22.29
N THR A 161 38.61 -9.86 -21.47
CA THR A 161 37.99 -8.57 -21.78
C THR A 161 38.72 -7.41 -21.10
N ARG A 162 38.46 -6.18 -21.57
CA ARG A 162 38.98 -4.92 -21.03
C ARG A 162 37.84 -3.92 -20.91
N SER A 163 37.84 -3.16 -19.82
CA SER A 163 37.06 -1.93 -19.67
C SER A 163 38.02 -0.77 -19.46
N TYR A 164 37.69 0.42 -19.96
CA TYR A 164 38.50 1.62 -19.78
C TYR A 164 37.63 2.79 -19.30
N LEU A 165 38.14 3.54 -18.32
CA LEU A 165 37.54 4.75 -17.79
C LEU A 165 38.54 5.89 -18.01
N THR A 166 38.14 6.94 -18.72
CA THR A 166 38.91 8.18 -18.82
C THR A 166 38.63 9.07 -17.61
N GLY A 167 39.69 9.56 -16.97
CA GLY A 167 39.59 10.63 -15.97
C GLY A 167 39.67 12.00 -16.63
N ASP A 168 38.78 12.92 -16.28
CA ASP A 168 38.57 14.20 -16.97
C ASP A 168 39.23 15.35 -16.18
N GLU A 169 40.38 15.86 -16.65
CA GLU A 169 41.22 16.88 -15.99
C GLU A 169 40.46 18.19 -15.66
N LYS A 170 39.33 18.43 -16.32
CA LYS A 170 38.43 19.58 -16.16
C LYS A 170 37.73 19.67 -14.78
N VAL A 171 38.01 18.77 -13.83
CA VAL A 171 37.45 18.83 -12.47
C VAL A 171 37.81 20.13 -11.75
N LEU A 172 39.03 20.66 -11.89
CA LEU A 172 39.45 21.93 -11.26
C LEU A 172 38.68 23.15 -11.78
N GLU A 173 38.52 23.27 -13.11
CA GLU A 173 37.71 24.35 -13.71
C GLU A 173 36.23 24.25 -13.29
N LYS A 174 35.69 23.02 -13.24
CA LYS A 174 34.33 22.76 -12.75
C LYS A 174 34.18 23.11 -11.26
N LEU A 175 35.19 22.86 -10.43
CA LEU A 175 35.21 23.19 -9.00
C LEU A 175 35.20 24.70 -8.75
N VAL A 176 36.10 25.47 -9.36
CA VAL A 176 36.10 26.95 -9.23
C VAL A 176 34.77 27.55 -9.71
N ARG A 177 34.20 26.98 -10.79
CA ARG A 177 32.88 27.37 -11.30
C ARG A 177 31.69 26.85 -10.47
N LEU A 178 31.91 25.93 -9.53
CA LEU A 178 30.93 25.47 -8.53
C LEU A 178 31.00 26.33 -7.28
N GLU A 179 32.20 26.63 -6.79
CA GLU A 179 32.46 27.50 -5.63
C GLU A 179 31.81 28.88 -5.82
N HIS A 180 32.08 29.56 -6.94
CA HIS A 180 31.45 30.85 -7.25
C HIS A 180 29.91 30.76 -7.43
N LYS A 181 29.38 29.59 -7.83
CA LYS A 181 27.92 29.37 -7.84
C LYS A 181 27.35 29.16 -6.44
N MET A 182 28.12 28.59 -5.51
CA MET A 182 27.72 28.43 -4.11
C MET A 182 27.69 29.79 -3.41
N GLU A 183 28.67 30.66 -3.62
CA GLU A 183 28.66 32.06 -3.14
C GLU A 183 27.37 32.78 -3.58
N LEU A 184 27.08 32.76 -4.88
CA LEU A 184 25.89 33.39 -5.46
C LEU A 184 24.57 32.73 -5.01
N PHE A 185 24.62 31.46 -4.61
CA PHE A 185 23.47 30.76 -4.02
C PHE A 185 23.27 31.14 -2.55
N GLU A 186 24.34 31.32 -1.77
CA GLU A 186 24.26 31.80 -0.39
C GLU A 186 23.68 33.21 -0.29
N GLU A 187 24.03 34.14 -1.18
CA GLU A 187 23.41 35.47 -1.19
C GLU A 187 21.90 35.40 -1.50
N LYS A 188 21.49 34.48 -2.38
CA LYS A 188 20.08 34.20 -2.69
C LYS A 188 19.36 33.55 -1.51
N MET A 189 20.02 32.66 -0.77
CA MET A 189 19.50 32.10 0.48
C MET A 189 19.30 33.20 1.54
N LYS A 190 20.32 34.01 1.82
CA LYS A 190 20.26 35.10 2.82
C LYS A 190 19.17 36.14 2.49
N THR A 191 18.99 36.47 1.21
CA THR A 191 17.89 37.37 0.78
C THR A 191 16.51 36.70 0.82
N MET A 192 16.42 35.40 0.50
CA MET A 192 15.19 34.61 0.66
C MET A 192 14.78 34.45 2.12
N GLU A 193 15.72 34.16 3.03
CA GLU A 193 15.52 34.09 4.48
C GLU A 193 14.98 35.42 5.03
N SER A 194 15.58 36.55 4.64
CA SER A 194 15.06 37.89 5.02
C SER A 194 13.63 38.11 4.53
N SER A 195 13.28 37.61 3.33
CA SER A 195 11.93 37.68 2.77
C SER A 195 10.95 36.75 3.49
N MET A 196 11.37 35.53 3.81
CA MET A 196 10.57 34.54 4.55
C MET A 196 10.32 34.98 5.99
N SER A 197 11.33 35.48 6.71
CA SER A 197 11.17 35.98 8.09
C SER A 197 10.20 37.16 8.16
N LYS A 198 10.19 38.05 7.16
CA LYS A 198 9.20 39.14 7.04
C LYS A 198 7.79 38.64 6.73
N LYS A 199 7.64 37.52 6.00
CA LYS A 199 6.34 36.88 5.77
C LYS A 199 5.84 36.14 6.99
N LEU A 200 6.73 35.43 7.71
CA LEU A 200 6.39 34.66 8.90
C LEU A 200 5.82 35.57 9.99
N LYS A 201 6.48 36.69 10.31
CA LYS A 201 5.95 37.68 11.26
C LYS A 201 4.54 38.19 10.90
N ARG A 202 4.24 38.36 9.61
CA ARG A 202 2.90 38.71 9.13
C ARG A 202 1.89 37.57 9.21
N MET A 203 2.35 36.31 9.17
CA MET A 203 1.51 35.16 9.48
C MET A 203 1.22 35.09 10.98
N ASP A 204 2.23 35.27 11.84
CA ASP A 204 2.07 35.33 13.30
C ASP A 204 1.12 36.48 13.75
N GLU A 205 1.11 37.58 13.01
CA GLU A 205 0.16 38.71 13.17
C GLU A 205 -1.26 38.31 12.76
N ILE A 206 -1.44 37.73 11.57
CA ILE A 206 -2.74 37.28 11.05
C ILE A 206 -3.33 36.14 11.88
N GLU A 207 -2.51 35.21 12.36
CA GLU A 207 -2.93 34.07 13.18
C GLU A 207 -3.64 34.55 14.44
N LYS A 208 -3.05 35.52 15.16
CA LYS A 208 -3.65 36.16 16.35
C LYS A 208 -4.91 36.96 16.04
N GLU A 209 -4.97 37.62 14.89
CA GLU A 209 -6.21 38.26 14.42
C GLU A 209 -7.31 37.20 14.14
N THR A 210 -6.96 36.02 13.64
CA THR A 210 -7.93 34.92 13.44
C THR A 210 -8.32 34.19 14.73
N GLU A 211 -7.42 34.00 15.69
CA GLU A 211 -7.72 33.46 17.03
C GLU A 211 -8.73 34.38 17.73
N THR A 212 -8.41 35.67 17.87
CA THR A 212 -9.29 36.64 18.54
C THR A 212 -10.64 36.81 17.82
N LEU A 213 -10.68 36.74 16.49
CA LEU A 213 -11.94 36.70 15.75
C LEU A 213 -12.76 35.44 16.09
N THR A 214 -12.10 34.27 16.14
CA THR A 214 -12.75 32.97 16.43
C THR A 214 -13.34 32.95 17.83
N ASP A 215 -12.62 33.43 18.85
CA ASP A 215 -13.12 33.55 20.22
C ASP A 215 -14.38 34.44 20.28
N THR A 216 -14.37 35.60 19.60
CA THR A 216 -15.54 36.49 19.56
C THR A 216 -16.70 35.97 18.69
N MET A 217 -16.49 34.91 17.90
CA MET A 217 -17.55 34.18 17.22
C MET A 217 -18.11 33.07 18.12
N LEU A 218 -17.25 32.36 18.86
CA LEU A 218 -17.65 31.31 19.79
C LEU A 218 -18.47 31.85 20.97
N ASP A 219 -18.05 32.98 21.56
CA ASP A 219 -18.83 33.70 22.59
C ASP A 219 -20.23 34.09 22.07
N LYS A 220 -20.31 34.64 20.85
CA LYS A 220 -21.61 35.00 20.23
C LYS A 220 -22.48 33.78 19.95
N GLN A 221 -21.89 32.66 19.53
CA GLN A 221 -22.63 31.41 19.35
C GLN A 221 -23.17 30.91 20.70
N LEU A 222 -22.35 30.88 21.75
CA LEU A 222 -22.75 30.48 23.10
C LEU A 222 -23.87 31.37 23.66
N GLN A 223 -23.81 32.69 23.45
CA GLN A 223 -24.87 33.62 23.82
C GLN A 223 -26.18 33.38 23.04
N ILE A 224 -26.10 32.97 21.77
CA ILE A 224 -27.27 32.61 20.95
C ILE A 224 -27.86 31.29 21.43
N GLU A 225 -27.05 30.26 21.65
CA GLU A 225 -27.47 28.95 22.15
C GLU A 225 -28.13 29.06 23.53
N THR A 226 -27.56 29.88 24.43
CA THR A 226 -28.13 30.16 25.76
C THR A 226 -29.54 30.76 25.63
N ARG A 227 -29.70 31.84 24.86
CA ARG A 227 -31.01 32.49 24.63
C ARG A 227 -32.04 31.56 23.99
N ILE A 228 -31.61 30.69 23.08
CA ILE A 228 -32.46 29.68 22.44
C ILE A 228 -32.91 28.64 23.47
N ASN A 229 -31.99 28.12 24.30
CA ASN A 229 -32.33 27.18 25.37
C ASN A 229 -33.32 27.82 26.38
N ASP A 230 -33.05 29.04 26.84
CA ASP A 230 -33.90 29.72 27.83
C ASP A 230 -35.33 29.89 27.30
N SER A 231 -35.47 30.29 26.02
CA SER A 231 -36.77 30.38 25.34
C SER A 231 -37.45 29.00 25.19
N TYR A 232 -36.70 27.93 24.90
CA TYR A 232 -37.27 26.58 24.90
C TYR A 232 -37.75 26.14 26.29
N GLN A 233 -37.03 26.46 27.37
CA GLN A 233 -37.47 26.14 28.74
C GLN A 233 -38.73 26.92 29.13
N GLU A 234 -38.84 28.19 28.74
CA GLU A 234 -40.06 28.99 28.91
C GLU A 234 -41.25 28.34 28.20
N ILE A 235 -41.10 27.98 26.91
CA ILE A 235 -42.13 27.30 26.12
C ILE A 235 -42.54 25.97 26.77
N ILE A 236 -41.58 25.15 27.22
CA ILE A 236 -41.83 23.87 27.89
C ILE A 236 -42.62 24.07 29.19
N ASN A 237 -42.30 25.09 29.98
CA ASN A 237 -42.99 25.36 31.25
C ASN A 237 -44.40 25.91 31.02
N ASN A 238 -44.61 26.71 29.97
CA ASN A 238 -45.94 27.15 29.55
C ASN A 238 -46.82 25.97 29.11
N PHE A 239 -46.28 25.05 28.28
CA PHE A 239 -46.99 23.82 27.88
C PHE A 239 -47.32 22.90 29.06
N LYS A 240 -46.38 22.69 30.01
CA LYS A 240 -46.67 21.94 31.25
C LYS A 240 -47.81 22.56 32.05
N THR A 241 -47.80 23.89 32.19
CA THR A 241 -48.83 24.62 32.95
C THR A 241 -50.20 24.47 32.28
N GLN A 242 -50.29 24.62 30.96
CA GLN A 242 -51.53 24.37 30.22
C GLN A 242 -51.99 22.91 30.34
N SER A 243 -51.10 21.94 30.11
CA SER A 243 -51.42 20.51 30.17
C SER A 243 -51.90 20.08 31.56
N ASN A 244 -51.32 20.63 32.63
CA ASN A 244 -51.77 20.38 33.99
C ASN A 244 -53.20 20.92 34.20
N ASN A 245 -53.46 22.17 33.80
CA ASN A 245 -54.79 22.79 33.93
C ASN A 245 -55.88 22.06 33.13
N GLU A 246 -55.53 21.56 31.94
CA GLU A 246 -56.43 20.70 31.15
C GLU A 246 -56.66 19.35 31.85
N THR A 247 -55.63 18.77 32.47
CA THR A 247 -55.74 17.50 33.21
C THR A 247 -56.70 17.62 34.39
N THR A 248 -56.55 18.63 35.26
CA THR A 248 -57.50 18.85 36.38
C THR A 248 -58.93 19.07 35.87
N LEU A 249 -59.11 19.80 34.77
CA LEU A 249 -60.43 20.00 34.15
C LEU A 249 -61.05 18.71 33.57
N TYR A 250 -60.25 17.70 33.24
CA TYR A 250 -60.73 16.37 32.89
C TYR A 250 -60.96 15.49 34.12
N GLU A 251 -60.13 15.58 35.16
CA GLU A 251 -60.31 14.87 36.43
C GLU A 251 -61.61 15.28 37.12
N GLU A 252 -61.87 16.58 37.31
CA GLU A 252 -63.13 17.11 37.88
C GLU A 252 -64.38 16.61 37.11
N LYS A 253 -64.28 16.51 35.78
CA LYS A 253 -65.37 15.98 34.95
C LYS A 253 -65.52 14.48 35.12
N MET A 254 -64.42 13.72 35.18
CA MET A 254 -64.44 12.28 35.36
C MET A 254 -65.02 11.89 36.72
N ASP A 255 -64.68 12.61 37.79
CA ASP A 255 -65.29 12.41 39.11
C ASP A 255 -66.80 12.68 39.07
N SER A 256 -67.25 13.78 38.46
CA SER A 256 -68.69 14.09 38.31
C SER A 256 -69.45 13.03 37.49
N LEU A 257 -68.79 12.39 36.52
CA LEU A 257 -69.33 11.28 35.74
C LEU A 257 -69.32 9.98 36.56
N PHE A 258 -68.31 9.75 37.38
CA PHE A 258 -68.18 8.59 38.25
C PHE A 258 -69.26 8.59 39.34
N ASP A 259 -69.55 9.73 39.96
CA ASP A 259 -70.68 9.90 40.89
C ASP A 259 -72.02 9.60 40.19
N SER A 260 -72.23 10.12 38.98
CA SER A 260 -73.44 9.87 38.18
C SER A 260 -73.58 8.38 37.81
N LEU A 261 -72.46 7.71 37.49
CA LEU A 261 -72.41 6.27 37.22
C LEU A 261 -72.64 5.43 38.47
N SER A 262 -72.07 5.82 39.61
CA SER A 262 -72.26 5.17 40.91
C SER A 262 -73.74 5.17 41.32
N LEU A 263 -74.40 6.33 41.25
CA LEU A 263 -75.83 6.48 41.51
C LEU A 263 -76.70 5.63 40.56
N LYS A 264 -76.34 5.55 39.27
CA LYS A 264 -76.99 4.67 38.29
C LYS A 264 -76.73 3.18 38.54
N SER A 265 -75.54 2.82 38.99
CA SER A 265 -75.19 1.44 39.35
C SER A 265 -75.95 0.97 40.59
N GLN A 266 -76.16 1.85 41.57
CA GLN A 266 -76.95 1.54 42.76
C GLN A 266 -78.43 1.31 42.42
N THR A 267 -79.03 2.20 41.64
CA THR A 267 -80.43 2.06 41.18
C THR A 267 -80.61 0.87 40.23
N LEU A 268 -79.61 0.52 39.41
CA LEU A 268 -79.61 -0.75 38.66
C LEU A 268 -79.56 -1.96 39.58
N SER A 269 -78.70 -1.99 40.60
CA SER A 269 -78.61 -3.11 41.55
C SER A 269 -79.92 -3.33 42.33
N GLU A 270 -80.66 -2.26 42.63
CA GLU A 270 -81.99 -2.34 43.24
C GLU A 270 -83.02 -2.94 42.28
N ALA A 271 -83.01 -2.53 41.00
CA ALA A 271 -83.86 -3.11 39.96
C ALA A 271 -83.49 -4.56 39.61
N GLU A 272 -82.22 -4.93 39.66
CA GLU A 272 -81.73 -6.29 39.44
C GLU A 272 -82.16 -7.24 40.55
N LYS A 273 -82.04 -6.84 41.83
CA LYS A 273 -82.56 -7.60 42.98
C LYS A 273 -84.08 -7.86 42.86
N GLU A 274 -84.84 -6.89 42.36
CA GLU A 274 -86.28 -7.09 42.08
C GLU A 274 -86.52 -8.04 40.90
N ARG A 275 -85.66 -8.01 39.87
CA ARG A 275 -85.67 -8.96 38.76
C ARG A 275 -85.33 -10.38 39.21
N GLU A 276 -84.34 -10.55 40.08
CA GLU A 276 -83.92 -11.84 40.63
C GLU A 276 -85.04 -12.51 41.44
N ARG A 277 -85.73 -11.76 42.32
CA ARG A 277 -86.94 -12.26 43.02
C ARG A 277 -87.95 -12.88 42.04
N LYS A 278 -88.13 -12.23 40.89
CA LYS A 278 -89.07 -12.64 39.82
C LYS A 278 -88.56 -13.79 38.95
N ILE A 279 -87.24 -13.94 38.80
CA ILE A 279 -86.61 -15.10 38.15
C ILE A 279 -86.70 -16.32 39.08
N VAL A 280 -86.48 -16.16 40.39
CA VAL A 280 -86.57 -17.24 41.39
C VAL A 280 -87.99 -17.80 41.53
N SER A 281 -89.05 -17.04 41.22
CA SER A 281 -90.38 -17.63 41.04
C SER A 281 -90.46 -18.47 39.75
N MET A 282 -90.11 -17.92 38.59
CA MET A 282 -90.23 -18.63 37.29
C MET A 282 -89.34 -19.89 37.20
N GLN A 283 -88.16 -19.88 37.84
CA GLN A 283 -87.28 -21.05 37.90
C GLN A 283 -87.86 -22.20 38.73
N ARG A 284 -88.70 -21.91 39.74
CA ARG A 284 -89.40 -22.94 40.51
C ARG A 284 -90.40 -23.68 39.63
N ASP A 285 -91.10 -22.97 38.76
CA ASP A 285 -92.07 -23.53 37.81
C ASP A 285 -91.36 -24.39 36.75
N SER A 286 -90.29 -23.87 36.14
CA SER A 286 -89.52 -24.57 35.09
C SER A 286 -88.79 -25.84 35.58
N HIS A 287 -88.45 -25.92 36.87
CA HIS A 287 -87.76 -27.08 37.43
C HIS A 287 -88.62 -28.36 37.42
N GLU A 288 -89.96 -28.25 37.44
CA GLU A 288 -90.84 -29.41 37.30
C GLU A 288 -90.82 -30.00 35.88
N GLU A 289 -90.68 -29.17 34.84
CA GLU A 289 -90.62 -29.62 33.45
C GLU A 289 -89.31 -30.33 33.13
N HIS A 290 -88.17 -29.76 33.53
CA HIS A 290 -86.85 -30.34 33.26
C HIS A 290 -86.69 -31.75 33.85
N LYS A 291 -87.39 -32.03 34.96
CA LYS A 291 -87.43 -33.33 35.62
C LYS A 291 -88.12 -34.43 34.79
N ARG A 292 -88.91 -34.06 33.76
CA ARG A 292 -89.52 -34.97 32.78
C ARG A 292 -88.62 -35.25 31.58
N PHE A 293 -87.72 -34.33 31.24
CA PHE A 293 -86.92 -34.41 30.02
C PHE A 293 -85.69 -35.32 30.16
N ASN A 294 -84.95 -35.22 31.27
CA ASN A 294 -83.68 -35.95 31.43
C ASN A 294 -83.84 -37.48 31.39
N THR A 295 -85.00 -38.01 31.82
CA THR A 295 -85.34 -39.45 31.73
C THR A 295 -85.29 -40.00 30.28
N SER A 296 -85.34 -39.13 29.27
CA SER A 296 -85.28 -39.49 27.85
C SER A 296 -83.85 -39.49 27.28
N SER A 297 -82.93 -38.71 27.84
CA SER A 297 -81.63 -38.39 27.22
C SER A 297 -80.55 -39.47 27.48
N ASP A 298 -80.56 -40.08 28.65
CA ASP A 298 -79.52 -41.03 29.12
C ASP A 298 -79.40 -42.31 28.26
N ALA A 299 -80.38 -42.60 27.39
CA ALA A 299 -80.36 -43.74 26.50
C ALA A 299 -79.35 -43.62 25.34
N ILE A 300 -78.99 -42.40 24.91
CA ILE A 300 -78.37 -42.16 23.59
C ILE A 300 -76.83 -42.12 23.63
N VAL A 301 -76.24 -41.66 24.74
CA VAL A 301 -74.81 -41.25 24.80
C VAL A 301 -73.82 -42.43 24.84
N LYS A 302 -74.30 -43.68 24.96
CA LYS A 302 -73.46 -44.83 25.35
C LYS A 302 -72.59 -45.47 24.25
N ASN A 303 -72.74 -45.06 22.98
CA ASN A 303 -72.36 -45.90 21.83
C ASN A 303 -71.10 -45.51 21.01
N PHE A 304 -70.40 -44.40 21.30
CA PHE A 304 -69.22 -44.02 20.51
C PHE A 304 -67.98 -43.74 21.36
N LYS A 305 -67.01 -44.69 21.31
CA LYS A 305 -65.69 -44.56 21.92
C LYS A 305 -64.59 -45.15 21.01
N VAL A 306 -63.57 -44.34 20.75
CA VAL A 306 -62.20 -44.71 20.31
C VAL A 306 -62.00 -45.38 18.94
N GLN A 307 -61.22 -44.69 18.07
CA GLN A 307 -60.18 -45.33 17.24
C GLN A 307 -59.00 -44.34 17.03
N SER A 308 -57.82 -44.79 16.59
CA SER A 308 -56.54 -44.26 17.13
C SER A 308 -55.38 -43.99 16.14
N ASN A 309 -54.69 -42.85 16.37
CA ASN A 309 -53.24 -42.56 16.27
C ASN A 309 -52.30 -43.30 15.28
N LYS A 310 -51.57 -42.48 14.47
CA LYS A 310 -50.12 -42.56 14.13
C LYS A 310 -49.65 -43.80 13.29
N THR A 311 -48.46 -43.84 12.67
CA THR A 311 -47.17 -43.13 12.91
C THR A 311 -46.35 -42.92 11.63
N LEU A 312 -45.36 -42.00 11.67
CA LEU A 312 -44.32 -41.80 10.66
C LEU A 312 -43.02 -42.58 10.99
N GLN A 313 -42.53 -43.32 10.02
CA GLN A 313 -41.15 -43.80 9.73
C GLN A 313 -41.19 -44.11 8.22
N GLU A 314 -40.22 -43.84 7.35
CA GLU A 314 -38.74 -43.97 7.34
C GLU A 314 -38.20 -42.96 6.26
N LEU A 315 -36.91 -42.75 5.89
CA LEU A 315 -35.66 -43.53 5.87
C LEU A 315 -34.45 -42.55 5.71
N ILE A 316 -33.20 -43.03 5.60
CA ILE A 316 -31.95 -42.21 5.66
C ILE A 316 -30.90 -42.63 4.60
N LEU A 317 -29.94 -41.73 4.30
CA LEU A 317 -28.52 -41.98 3.88
C LEU A 317 -28.14 -41.93 2.38
N GLN A 318 -27.08 -41.18 2.02
CA GLN A 318 -25.77 -41.68 1.51
C GLN A 318 -24.75 -40.57 1.13
N GLN A 319 -23.46 -40.92 1.04
CA GLN A 319 -22.30 -40.00 0.80
C GLN A 319 -21.03 -40.78 0.36
N GLN A 320 -20.26 -40.28 -0.64
CA GLN A 320 -18.83 -40.59 -0.98
C GLN A 320 -18.43 -39.75 -2.23
N LYS A 321 -17.19 -39.72 -2.79
CA LYS A 321 -15.79 -39.45 -2.34
C LYS A 321 -14.90 -39.38 -3.63
N GLY A 322 -13.74 -38.70 -3.66
CA GLY A 322 -12.86 -38.66 -4.87
C GLY A 322 -11.43 -38.10 -4.70
N LYS A 323 -10.47 -38.50 -5.56
CA LYS A 323 -8.98 -38.26 -5.56
C LYS A 323 -8.38 -38.79 -6.90
N ILE A 324 -7.15 -38.51 -7.40
CA ILE A 324 -5.98 -37.64 -7.10
C ILE A 324 -5.12 -37.46 -8.41
N SER A 325 -4.17 -36.50 -8.53
CA SER A 325 -3.07 -36.55 -9.55
C SER A 325 -1.91 -35.56 -9.32
N THR A 326 -0.68 -35.89 -9.79
CA THR A 326 0.54 -35.04 -9.82
C THR A 326 1.45 -35.40 -11.03
N ARG A 327 2.48 -34.58 -11.35
CA ARG A 327 3.41 -34.77 -12.50
C ARG A 327 4.90 -34.70 -12.14
N CYS A 328 5.74 -35.24 -13.03
CA CYS A 328 7.20 -35.38 -12.89
C CYS A 328 8.00 -34.32 -13.69
N TRP A 329 9.28 -34.13 -13.34
CA TRP A 329 10.20 -33.13 -13.91
C TRP A 329 11.19 -33.76 -14.91
N ARG A 330 11.73 -32.95 -15.84
CA ARG A 330 12.81 -33.33 -16.78
C ARG A 330 14.08 -32.50 -16.53
N LYS A 331 15.25 -33.07 -16.87
CA LYS A 331 16.52 -32.33 -16.95
C LYS A 331 16.40 -31.17 -17.96
N ARG A 332 17.07 -30.05 -17.68
CA ARG A 332 17.22 -28.92 -18.61
C ARG A 332 18.58 -29.00 -19.30
N GLU A 333 18.63 -28.65 -20.57
CA GLU A 333 19.86 -28.45 -21.33
C GLU A 333 20.44 -27.06 -21.00
N THR A 334 21.76 -26.91 -21.12
CA THR A 334 22.47 -25.69 -20.69
C THR A 334 22.78 -24.81 -21.88
N VAL A 335 22.44 -23.52 -21.79
CA VAL A 335 22.67 -22.52 -22.83
C VAL A 335 23.42 -21.35 -22.23
N ALA A 336 24.55 -20.96 -22.83
CA ALA A 336 25.34 -19.80 -22.41
C ALA A 336 26.31 -19.37 -23.51
N PHE A 337 26.42 -18.06 -23.76
CA PHE A 337 27.42 -17.52 -24.68
C PHE A 337 28.19 -16.35 -24.06
N SER A 338 29.35 -16.05 -24.63
CA SER A 338 30.14 -14.85 -24.36
C SER A 338 30.82 -14.45 -25.66
N ALA A 339 30.50 -13.27 -26.16
CA ALA A 339 30.97 -12.73 -27.42
C ALA A 339 31.82 -11.46 -27.21
N TYR A 340 32.70 -11.16 -28.17
CA TYR A 340 33.56 -9.99 -28.18
C TYR A 340 33.68 -9.41 -29.60
N GLY A 341 33.89 -8.10 -29.71
CA GLY A 341 34.26 -7.46 -30.97
C GLY A 341 35.77 -7.52 -31.17
N SER A 342 36.24 -8.00 -32.32
CA SER A 342 37.68 -8.07 -32.63
C SER A 342 38.27 -6.71 -33.02
N SER A 343 37.42 -5.80 -33.52
CA SER A 343 37.81 -4.50 -34.07
C SER A 343 36.79 -3.41 -33.73
N SER A 344 37.21 -2.15 -33.81
CA SER A 344 36.34 -0.98 -33.62
C SER A 344 35.36 -0.80 -34.79
N GLN A 345 34.06 -0.84 -34.50
CA GLN A 345 33.00 -0.58 -35.48
C GLN A 345 32.65 0.92 -35.54
N THR A 346 32.30 1.41 -36.72
CA THR A 346 31.65 2.72 -36.91
C THR A 346 30.20 2.47 -37.30
N LEU A 347 29.28 2.76 -36.38
CA LEU A 347 27.86 2.44 -36.50
C LEU A 347 27.03 3.70 -36.71
N SER A 348 26.01 3.60 -37.55
CA SER A 348 24.96 4.59 -37.75
C SER A 348 23.82 4.43 -36.73
N SER A 349 22.85 5.35 -36.72
CA SER A 349 21.75 5.32 -35.75
C SER A 349 20.86 4.10 -35.95
N ARG A 350 20.65 3.34 -34.86
CA ARG A 350 19.93 2.03 -34.83
C ARG A 350 20.61 0.90 -35.61
N GLU A 351 21.88 1.06 -35.99
CA GLU A 351 22.66 -0.03 -36.55
C GLU A 351 23.06 -1.04 -35.47
N LYS A 352 23.07 -2.33 -35.81
CA LYS A 352 23.30 -3.41 -34.85
C LYS A 352 24.79 -3.57 -34.56
N VAL A 353 25.17 -3.56 -33.28
CA VAL A 353 26.50 -3.99 -32.82
C VAL A 353 26.68 -5.48 -33.11
N ILE A 354 27.76 -5.85 -33.80
CA ILE A 354 28.10 -7.25 -34.07
C ILE A 354 29.30 -7.63 -33.19
N PHE A 355 29.23 -8.73 -32.44
CA PHE A 355 30.36 -9.29 -31.71
C PHE A 355 30.87 -10.50 -32.48
N ASP A 356 31.84 -10.28 -33.36
CA ASP A 356 32.31 -11.20 -34.40
C ASP A 356 33.15 -12.37 -33.86
N GLY A 357 33.60 -12.32 -32.61
CA GLY A 357 34.28 -13.42 -31.92
C GLY A 357 33.48 -13.96 -30.73
N THR A 358 33.68 -15.22 -30.37
CA THR A 358 33.12 -15.84 -29.16
C THR A 358 34.16 -16.53 -28.30
N TRP A 359 34.10 -16.30 -27.00
CA TRP A 359 34.82 -17.08 -25.98
C TRP A 359 34.05 -18.34 -25.57
N THR A 360 32.74 -18.34 -25.73
CA THR A 360 31.85 -19.45 -25.35
C THR A 360 30.55 -19.33 -26.14
N ASN A 361 29.98 -20.47 -26.58
CA ASN A 361 28.68 -20.53 -27.26
C ASN A 361 27.99 -21.89 -27.00
N VAL A 362 27.84 -22.27 -25.73
CA VAL A 362 27.20 -23.55 -25.35
C VAL A 362 25.72 -23.48 -25.68
N GLY A 363 25.24 -24.46 -26.47
CA GLY A 363 23.90 -24.46 -27.06
C GLY A 363 23.81 -23.76 -28.42
N ASN A 364 24.92 -23.18 -28.93
CA ASN A 364 25.02 -22.54 -30.26
C ASN A 364 23.96 -21.46 -30.56
N GLY A 365 23.38 -20.83 -29.54
CA GLY A 365 22.31 -19.83 -29.73
C GLY A 365 22.81 -18.47 -30.22
N TYR A 366 24.11 -18.18 -30.15
CA TYR A 366 24.68 -16.93 -30.67
C TYR A 366 25.28 -17.12 -32.07
N GLU A 367 24.97 -16.21 -33.00
CA GLU A 367 25.50 -16.20 -34.37
C GLU A 367 26.42 -14.97 -34.56
N PRO A 368 27.76 -15.15 -34.49
CA PRO A 368 28.72 -14.04 -34.57
C PRO A 368 28.70 -13.24 -35.87
N ILE A 369 28.29 -13.84 -36.99
CA ILE A 369 28.21 -13.14 -38.29
C ILE A 369 27.05 -12.13 -38.28
N THR A 370 25.96 -12.43 -37.57
CA THR A 370 24.76 -11.58 -37.55
C THR A 370 24.62 -10.76 -36.28
N GLY A 371 25.39 -11.06 -35.23
CA GLY A 371 25.28 -10.45 -33.91
C GLY A 371 24.06 -10.88 -33.08
N ILE A 372 23.27 -11.86 -33.55
CA ILE A 372 21.98 -12.24 -32.96
C ILE A 372 22.15 -13.39 -31.95
N PHE A 373 21.42 -13.33 -30.84
CA PHE A 373 21.12 -14.49 -30.00
C PHE A 373 19.70 -15.00 -30.29
N GLU A 374 19.59 -16.22 -30.80
CA GLU A 374 18.33 -16.97 -30.89
C GLU A 374 18.24 -17.94 -29.71
N ALA A 375 17.16 -17.90 -28.95
CA ALA A 375 16.99 -18.73 -27.76
C ALA A 375 16.59 -20.17 -28.15
N PRO A 376 17.48 -21.18 -28.01
CA PRO A 376 17.22 -22.53 -28.52
C PRO A 376 16.14 -23.28 -27.71
N HIS A 377 15.83 -22.80 -26.50
CA HIS A 377 14.78 -23.35 -25.63
C HIS A 377 13.98 -22.22 -24.96
N PRO A 378 12.67 -22.38 -24.73
CA PRO A 378 11.89 -21.48 -23.88
C PRO A 378 12.43 -21.44 -22.44
N GLY A 379 12.71 -20.25 -21.92
CA GLY A 379 13.25 -20.08 -20.57
C GLY A 379 13.51 -18.61 -20.22
N LEU A 380 13.98 -18.38 -18.99
CA LEU A 380 14.48 -17.08 -18.55
C LEU A 380 15.98 -17.00 -18.89
N TYR A 381 16.37 -15.95 -19.60
CA TYR A 381 17.75 -15.66 -19.96
C TYR A 381 18.21 -14.37 -19.26
N HIS A 382 19.49 -14.33 -18.89
CA HIS A 382 20.16 -13.14 -18.36
C HIS A 382 21.19 -12.68 -19.39
N LEU A 383 21.00 -11.49 -19.95
CA LEU A 383 21.85 -10.91 -20.98
C LEU A 383 22.52 -9.65 -20.43
N THR A 384 23.84 -9.57 -20.61
CA THR A 384 24.65 -8.41 -20.24
C THR A 384 25.57 -8.06 -21.40
N ALA A 385 25.64 -6.77 -21.73
CA ALA A 385 26.53 -6.25 -22.74
C ALA A 385 27.37 -5.10 -22.14
N VAL A 386 28.65 -5.06 -22.51
CA VAL A 386 29.54 -3.94 -22.20
C VAL A 386 30.11 -3.45 -23.52
N VAL A 387 29.82 -2.21 -23.86
CA VAL A 387 30.32 -1.53 -25.06
C VAL A 387 31.11 -0.29 -24.64
N MET A 388 32.17 0.02 -25.36
CA MET A 388 33.00 1.19 -25.13
C MET A 388 32.94 2.10 -26.35
N SER A 389 32.73 3.39 -26.10
CA SER A 389 32.84 4.41 -27.14
C SER A 389 34.28 4.87 -27.31
N THR A 390 34.63 5.39 -28.48
CA THR A 390 35.87 6.17 -28.68
C THR A 390 35.69 7.58 -28.12
N ASP A 391 36.76 8.16 -27.57
CA ASP A 391 36.76 9.49 -26.96
C ASP A 391 35.96 10.55 -27.73
N GLY A 392 35.17 11.33 -26.99
CA GLY A 392 34.34 12.41 -27.54
C GLY A 392 33.02 12.00 -28.18
N LYS A 393 32.69 10.70 -28.30
CA LYS A 393 31.39 10.23 -28.83
C LYS A 393 30.49 9.67 -27.73
N SER A 394 29.27 10.17 -27.62
CA SER A 394 28.21 9.54 -26.83
C SER A 394 27.74 8.25 -27.49
N LEU A 395 27.46 7.21 -26.70
CA LEU A 395 26.99 5.91 -27.16
C LEU A 395 25.74 5.50 -26.35
N GLY A 396 24.65 5.21 -27.05
CA GLY A 396 23.51 4.49 -26.49
C GLY A 396 23.55 3.02 -26.94
N LEU A 397 23.03 2.11 -26.12
CA LEU A 397 22.88 0.70 -26.46
C LEU A 397 21.51 0.21 -25.98
N ASP A 398 20.66 -0.15 -26.93
CA ASP A 398 19.34 -0.72 -26.70
C ASP A 398 19.40 -2.25 -26.90
N LEU A 399 18.75 -3.01 -26.01
CA LEU A 399 18.73 -4.48 -26.07
C LEU A 399 17.43 -4.99 -26.71
N TYR A 400 17.48 -5.24 -28.02
CA TYR A 400 16.31 -5.67 -28.79
C TYR A 400 15.94 -7.15 -28.55
N HIS A 401 14.67 -7.39 -28.24
CA HIS A 401 14.01 -8.71 -28.26
C HIS A 401 12.97 -8.74 -29.38
N ASN A 402 13.19 -9.57 -30.40
CA ASN A 402 12.31 -9.73 -31.57
C ASN A 402 11.96 -8.40 -32.29
N GLY A 403 12.88 -7.44 -32.32
CA GLY A 403 12.70 -6.13 -32.95
C GLY A 403 12.04 -5.06 -32.08
N LEU A 404 11.67 -5.38 -30.84
CA LEU A 404 11.26 -4.42 -29.81
C LEU A 404 12.44 -4.15 -28.87
N GLY A 405 12.68 -2.90 -28.50
CA GLY A 405 13.75 -2.46 -27.59
C GLY A 405 13.23 -1.45 -26.57
#